data_AF-A0AAD4V1H6-F1
#
_entry.id   AF-A0AAD4V1H6-F1
#
_cell.length_a   1.000
_cell.length_b   1.000
_cell.length_c   1.000
_cell.angle_alpha   90.00
_cell.angle_beta   90.00
_cell.angle_gamma   90.00
#
_symmetry.space_group_name_H-M   'P 1'
#
loop_
_entity.id
_entity.type
_entity.pdbx_description
1 polymer ?
#
loop_
_entity_poly.entity_id
_entity_poly.type
_entity_poly.pdbx_seq_one_letter_code
_entity_poly.pdbx_strand_id
1 'polypeptide(L)'
;MDDQVLKMMCDYLTPVTYPENKIIFRKGDPMDRMLLIIEGTLLRCSPNPDRSLTHGGKTKKDSGSMATKEVVEKREVYGEELLTWASASGQFNLPTCPENVRCHTNVEGFALSAMDLTSVASKCKRRWRLRKYFKENGGEHLKDATNNYAVRNEIGGTSVASKSKRRWRRLRKYFKENGDKAKQKYSEANGFLVLQETMGRLGKTARIFTENEVKEATENYDGSKKVGEGRYGIVYKGILKVGESKQRLAIKKSKVKVQIDQNEITSPVDDLKQTTQQRFIKEMIALYQIRHKNIVRFVGCCLDTAKPILVYELMRRGTLYEHIHEKEGKNPSPLPLARRLKIAAETAEALAFLHHDTGMQIIHCDVKTANILLDENWTAKLSGFGASRLGPEDLDSKSNTLTEKSDVHSFGVVLAELLTGLEP
;
A
#
# COMPACT_ATOMS: atom_id res chain seq x y z
N MET A 1 9.46 25.78 19.57
CA MET A 1 9.64 24.83 20.69
C MET A 1 11.12 24.85 21.07
N ASP A 2 11.50 24.98 22.36
CA ASP A 2 12.93 24.98 22.78
C ASP A 2 13.57 23.64 22.38
N ASP A 3 14.66 23.65 21.60
CA ASP A 3 15.36 22.44 21.12
C ASP A 3 15.70 21.47 22.26
N GLN A 4 15.85 21.98 23.49
CA GLN A 4 16.10 21.15 24.66
C GLN A 4 14.85 20.40 25.17
N VAL A 5 13.64 20.91 24.95
CA VAL A 5 12.37 20.22 25.29
C VAL A 5 12.13 19.06 24.32
N LEU A 6 12.33 19.30 23.02
CA LEU A 6 12.27 18.24 22.00
C LEU A 6 13.28 17.13 22.30
N LYS A 7 14.50 17.51 22.67
CA LYS A 7 15.57 16.59 23.07
C LYS A 7 15.21 15.78 24.32
N MET A 8 14.56 16.40 25.30
CA MET A 8 14.06 15.68 26.48
C MET A 8 12.97 14.67 26.13
N MET A 9 12.03 15.00 25.24
CA MET A 9 11.01 14.04 24.78
C MET A 9 11.65 12.83 24.07
N CYS A 10 12.68 13.08 23.26
CA CYS A 10 13.41 12.02 22.55
C CYS A 10 14.04 10.97 23.48
N ASP A 11 14.41 11.36 24.70
CA ASP A 11 14.99 10.46 25.70
C ASP A 11 13.96 9.52 26.35
N TYR A 12 12.68 9.68 26.05
CA TYR A 12 11.62 8.82 26.56
C TYR A 12 10.87 8.07 25.45
N LEU A 13 11.09 8.41 24.19
CA LEU A 13 10.49 7.70 23.06
C LEU A 13 10.93 6.24 22.99
N THR A 14 9.95 5.34 22.94
CA THR A 14 10.15 3.89 22.78
C THR A 14 9.73 3.47 21.37
N PRO A 15 10.55 2.68 20.65
CA PRO A 15 10.17 2.20 19.33
C PRO A 15 9.03 1.20 19.47
N VAL A 16 8.02 1.31 18.61
CA VAL A 16 6.89 0.39 18.57
C VAL A 16 6.60 -0.05 17.14
N THR A 17 6.21 -1.31 17.01
CA THR A 17 5.76 -1.91 15.75
C THR A 17 4.44 -2.59 16.00
N TYR A 18 3.40 -2.21 15.26
CA TYR A 18 2.09 -2.83 15.35
C TYR A 18 1.75 -3.49 14.02
N PRO A 19 1.43 -4.79 14.02
CA PRO A 19 1.03 -5.47 12.79
C PRO A 19 -0.31 -4.92 12.28
N GLU A 20 -0.53 -5.04 10.98
CA GLU A 20 -1.80 -4.72 10.34
C GLU A 20 -2.99 -5.36 11.09
N ASN A 21 -4.10 -4.61 11.21
CA ASN A 21 -5.32 -4.96 11.94
C ASN A 21 -5.20 -5.05 13.47
N LYS A 22 -4.04 -4.79 14.06
CA LYS A 22 -3.94 -4.65 15.53
C LYS A 22 -4.74 -3.45 15.99
N ILE A 23 -5.66 -3.66 16.93
CA ILE A 23 -6.31 -2.59 17.68
C ILE A 23 -5.29 -2.08 18.70
N ILE A 24 -4.95 -0.80 18.61
CA ILE A 24 -3.99 -0.15 19.51
C ILE A 24 -4.73 0.53 20.68
N PHE A 25 -5.84 1.20 20.37
CA PHE A 25 -6.69 1.87 21.35
C PHE A 25 -8.12 1.39 21.19
N ARG A 26 -8.80 1.14 22.32
CA ARG A 26 -10.23 0.82 22.33
C ARG A 26 -11.00 1.98 22.93
N LYS A 27 -12.15 2.31 22.34
CA LYS A 27 -13.03 3.35 22.85
C LYS A 27 -13.35 3.08 24.34
N GLY A 28 -13.19 4.11 25.16
CA GLY A 28 -13.46 4.04 26.60
C GLY A 28 -12.29 3.55 27.46
N ASP A 29 -11.27 2.89 26.87
CA ASP A 29 -10.07 2.50 27.61
C ASP A 29 -9.23 3.74 27.96
N PRO A 30 -8.50 3.73 29.09
CA PRO A 30 -7.58 4.81 29.43
C PRO A 30 -6.47 4.92 28.38
N MET A 31 -6.27 6.13 27.86
CA MET A 31 -5.21 6.43 26.90
C MET A 31 -3.88 6.49 27.63
N ASP A 32 -3.06 5.44 27.50
CA ASP A 32 -1.84 5.27 28.30
C ASP A 32 -0.56 5.72 27.58
N ARG A 33 -0.64 6.03 26.28
CA ARG A 33 0.50 6.43 25.46
C ARG A 33 0.08 7.30 24.28
N MET A 34 0.98 8.19 23.87
CA MET A 34 0.91 8.97 22.63
C MET A 34 1.80 8.29 21.58
N LEU A 35 1.35 8.25 20.32
CA LEU A 35 2.07 7.63 19.20
C LEU A 35 2.51 8.67 18.17
N LEU A 36 3.78 8.65 17.79
CA LEU A 36 4.31 9.38 16.64
C LEU A 36 4.49 8.41 15.48
N ILE A 37 3.68 8.56 14.43
CA ILE A 37 3.64 7.61 13.31
C ILE A 37 4.73 7.98 12.29
N ILE A 38 5.67 7.07 12.07
CA ILE A 38 6.77 7.25 11.11
C ILE A 38 6.44 6.61 9.77
N GLU A 39 5.86 5.42 9.79
CA GLU A 39 5.39 4.67 8.62
C GLU A 39 4.08 3.96 8.94
N GLY A 40 3.25 3.80 7.90
CA GLY A 40 1.94 3.18 8.00
C GLY A 40 0.81 4.15 8.33
N THR A 41 -0.39 3.60 8.44
CA THR A 41 -1.64 4.36 8.62
C THR A 41 -2.51 3.74 9.69
N LEU A 42 -3.14 4.58 10.51
CA LEU A 42 -4.16 4.16 11.48
C LEU A 42 -5.56 4.51 10.96
N LEU A 43 -6.54 3.67 11.30
CA LEU A 43 -7.94 3.94 11.06
C LEU A 43 -8.64 4.24 12.38
N ARG A 44 -9.33 5.37 12.40
CA ARG A 44 -10.29 5.78 13.41
C ARG A 44 -11.64 5.12 13.12
N CYS A 45 -12.20 4.43 14.11
CA CYS A 45 -13.47 3.72 14.00
C CYS A 45 -14.44 4.26 15.06
N SER A 46 -15.25 5.24 14.68
CA SER A 46 -16.36 5.73 15.50
C SER A 46 -17.53 4.74 15.48
N PRO A 47 -18.15 4.42 16.64
CA PRO A 47 -19.45 3.74 16.65
C PRO A 47 -20.53 4.70 16.15
N ASN A 48 -21.45 4.19 15.32
CA ASN A 48 -22.67 4.88 14.95
C ASN A 48 -23.42 5.34 16.21
N PRO A 49 -23.93 6.58 16.32
CA PRO A 49 -24.72 6.97 17.48
C PRO A 49 -25.97 6.09 17.56
N ASP A 50 -26.16 5.53 18.76
CA ASP A 50 -27.20 4.55 19.12
C ASP A 50 -28.61 5.04 18.76
N ARG A 51 -29.41 4.13 18.17
CA ARG A 51 -30.86 4.28 18.10
C ARG A 51 -31.45 3.77 19.42
N SER A 52 -31.64 4.65 20.39
CA SER A 52 -32.52 4.38 21.53
C SER A 52 -33.75 5.28 21.48
N LEU A 53 -34.94 4.65 21.33
CA LEU A 53 -36.30 5.10 21.69
C LEU A 53 -36.92 6.18 20.75
N THR A 54 -38.14 6.13 20.21
CA THR A 54 -39.41 5.45 20.52
C THR A 54 -40.29 5.29 19.26
N HIS A 55 -41.23 4.34 19.33
CA HIS A 55 -42.54 4.21 18.66
C HIS A 55 -42.77 4.55 17.16
N GLY A 56 -43.20 3.51 16.43
CA GLY A 56 -44.36 3.61 15.53
C GLY A 56 -44.08 3.72 14.03
N GLY A 57 -44.23 2.60 13.32
CA GLY A 57 -44.73 2.60 11.94
C GLY A 57 -43.71 2.57 10.79
N LYS A 58 -43.80 1.49 10.01
CA LYS A 58 -43.39 1.32 8.60
C LYS A 58 -41.89 1.42 8.27
N THR A 59 -41.30 0.25 8.03
CA THR A 59 -39.98 0.05 7.44
C THR A 59 -39.95 0.49 5.97
N LYS A 60 -39.27 1.62 5.69
CA LYS A 60 -38.61 1.87 4.40
C LYS A 60 -37.14 1.46 4.51
N LYS A 61 -36.69 0.64 3.55
CA LYS A 61 -35.28 0.32 3.30
C LYS A 61 -34.65 1.55 2.66
N ASP A 62 -33.99 2.38 3.47
CA ASP A 62 -33.12 3.43 2.97
C ASP A 62 -31.66 3.08 3.26
N SER A 63 -30.85 3.27 2.22
CA SER A 63 -29.41 3.06 2.08
C SER A 63 -28.58 3.40 3.32
N GLY A 64 -27.75 2.45 3.75
CA GLY A 64 -26.79 2.61 4.84
C GLY A 64 -25.85 3.78 4.60
N SER A 65 -26.01 4.82 5.43
CA SER A 65 -25.11 5.95 5.53
C SER A 65 -23.72 5.47 5.96
N MET A 66 -22.74 5.88 5.15
CA MET A 66 -21.33 5.50 5.19
C MET A 66 -20.66 6.15 6.40
N ALA A 67 -20.22 5.36 7.39
CA ALA A 67 -19.43 5.86 8.50
C ALA A 67 -18.16 6.56 7.97
N THR A 68 -17.97 7.82 8.33
CA THR A 68 -16.81 8.63 7.96
C THR A 68 -15.55 8.00 8.55
N LYS A 69 -14.69 7.46 7.69
CA LYS A 69 -13.40 6.87 8.07
C LYS A 69 -12.33 7.94 7.95
N GLU A 70 -11.94 8.56 9.06
CA GLU A 70 -10.73 9.38 9.10
C GLU A 70 -9.49 8.46 9.16
N VAL A 71 -8.58 8.67 8.22
CA VAL A 71 -7.28 8.00 8.16
C VAL A 71 -6.28 8.92 8.84
N VAL A 72 -5.58 8.42 9.86
CA VAL A 72 -4.43 9.13 10.42
C VAL A 72 -3.23 8.75 9.57
N GLU A 73 -2.68 9.74 8.87
CA GLU A 73 -1.64 9.57 7.88
C GLU A 73 -0.23 9.65 8.47
N LYS A 74 0.75 9.30 7.64
CA LYS A 74 2.17 9.32 7.97
C LYS A 74 2.59 10.72 8.45
N ARG A 75 3.35 10.79 9.55
CA ARG A 75 3.84 12.02 10.24
C ARG A 75 2.83 12.70 11.16
N GLU A 76 1.67 12.11 11.38
CA GLU A 76 0.73 12.58 12.39
C GLU A 76 1.00 11.94 13.76
N VAL A 77 0.52 12.63 14.80
CA VAL A 77 0.58 12.17 16.18
C VAL A 77 -0.82 11.71 16.57
N TYR A 78 -0.93 10.54 17.19
CA TYR A 78 -2.18 10.08 17.78
C TYR A 78 -2.09 10.06 19.31
N GLY A 79 -3.13 10.51 19.99
CA GLY A 79 -3.16 10.64 21.45
C GLY A 79 -2.59 11.97 21.95
N GLU A 80 -2.70 13.03 21.16
CA GLU A 80 -2.26 14.37 21.51
C GLU A 80 -3.04 14.96 22.70
N GLU A 81 -4.20 14.41 23.04
CA GLU A 81 -4.99 14.71 24.23
C GLU A 81 -4.17 14.53 25.52
N LEU A 82 -3.19 13.61 25.50
CA LEU A 82 -2.26 13.41 26.62
C LEU A 82 -1.35 14.62 26.87
N LEU A 83 -1.07 15.45 25.86
CA LEU A 83 -0.26 16.67 26.04
C LEU A 83 -0.95 17.68 26.95
N THR A 84 -2.27 17.83 26.79
CA THR A 84 -3.10 18.70 27.63
C THR A 84 -3.19 18.11 29.04
N TRP A 85 -3.44 16.81 29.15
CA TRP A 85 -3.50 16.10 30.44
C TRP A 85 -2.20 16.23 31.25
N ALA A 86 -1.05 15.96 30.65
CA ALA A 86 0.25 16.08 31.33
C ALA A 86 0.58 17.53 31.75
N SER A 87 -0.06 18.50 31.11
CA SER A 87 0.09 19.93 31.40
C SER A 87 -0.86 20.43 32.49
N ALA A 88 -1.98 19.75 32.75
CA ALA A 88 -2.90 20.08 33.84
C ALA A 88 -2.26 19.83 35.21
N SER A 89 -2.69 20.57 36.24
CA SER A 89 -2.25 20.36 37.62
C SER A 89 -3.35 19.65 38.39
N GLY A 90 -3.06 18.51 39.03
CA GLY A 90 -4.01 17.81 39.92
C GLY A 90 -4.98 16.83 39.26
N GLN A 91 -4.75 16.39 38.02
CA GLN A 91 -5.52 15.31 37.39
C GLN A 91 -4.92 13.93 37.71
N PHE A 92 -5.74 13.03 38.26
CA PHE A 92 -5.33 11.66 38.61
C PHE A 92 -5.76 10.61 37.57
N ASN A 93 -6.80 10.89 36.78
CA ASN A 93 -7.33 9.95 35.79
C ASN A 93 -6.82 10.28 34.39
N LEU A 94 -6.43 9.25 33.64
CA LEU A 94 -6.05 9.38 32.24
C LEU A 94 -7.27 9.76 31.38
N PRO A 95 -7.08 10.50 30.27
CA PRO A 95 -8.12 10.65 29.26
C PRO A 95 -8.56 9.28 28.74
N THR A 96 -9.83 9.13 28.42
CA THR A 96 -10.32 7.93 27.75
C THR A 96 -10.13 8.04 26.24
N CYS A 97 -9.91 6.91 25.58
CA CYS A 97 -9.82 6.88 24.13
C CYS A 97 -11.20 7.21 23.54
N PRO A 98 -11.30 8.24 22.68
CA PRO A 98 -12.59 8.69 22.15
C PRO A 98 -13.22 7.64 21.19
N GLU A 99 -12.37 6.83 20.56
CA GLU A 99 -12.76 5.87 19.55
C GLU A 99 -11.82 4.66 19.48
N ASN A 100 -12.21 3.65 18.70
CA ASN A 100 -11.36 2.52 18.42
C ASN A 100 -10.35 2.90 17.35
N VAL A 101 -9.07 2.57 17.57
CA VAL A 101 -7.99 2.82 16.63
C VAL A 101 -7.33 1.53 16.27
N ARG A 102 -7.25 1.25 14.97
CA ARG A 102 -6.60 0.04 14.46
C ARG A 102 -5.58 0.36 13.38
N CYS A 103 -4.56 -0.47 13.28
CA CYS A 103 -3.61 -0.46 12.18
C CYS A 103 -4.30 -0.80 10.85
N HIS A 104 -4.23 0.09 9.87
CA HIS A 104 -4.67 -0.20 8.50
C HIS A 104 -3.58 -0.86 7.66
N THR A 105 -2.32 -0.49 7.92
CA THR A 105 -1.12 -1.17 7.44
C THR A 105 -0.30 -1.58 8.65
N ASN A 106 0.86 -2.23 8.47
CA ASN A 106 1.84 -2.25 9.55
C ASN A 106 2.20 -0.80 9.93
N VAL A 107 2.24 -0.52 11.22
CA VAL A 107 2.55 0.80 11.75
C VAL A 107 3.87 0.73 12.50
N GLU A 108 4.79 1.60 12.11
CA GLU A 108 6.06 1.81 12.78
C GLU A 108 6.10 3.23 13.32
N GLY A 109 6.49 3.36 14.58
CA GLY A 109 6.47 4.66 15.23
C GLY A 109 7.18 4.69 16.57
N PHE A 110 6.95 5.79 17.28
CA PHE A 110 7.42 5.95 18.64
C PHE A 110 6.25 6.12 19.60
N ALA A 111 6.27 5.39 20.70
CA ALA A 111 5.36 5.60 21.81
C ALA A 111 6.03 6.43 22.90
N LEU A 112 5.27 7.38 23.45
CA LEU A 112 5.60 8.10 24.67
C LEU A 112 4.50 7.78 25.70
N SER A 113 4.84 7.09 26.77
CA SER A 113 3.86 6.73 27.79
C SER A 113 3.35 7.97 28.52
N ALA A 114 2.14 7.91 29.08
CA ALA A 114 1.59 8.99 29.88
C ALA A 114 2.48 9.32 31.10
N MET A 115 3.08 8.31 31.75
CA MET A 115 4.01 8.50 32.87
C MET A 115 5.28 9.25 32.45
N ASP A 116 5.84 8.88 31.30
CA ASP A 116 7.01 9.55 30.75
C ASP A 116 6.68 10.99 30.33
N LEU A 117 5.49 11.20 29.77
CA LEU A 117 5.03 12.53 29.36
C LEU A 117 4.86 13.46 30.57
N THR A 118 4.31 12.97 31.69
CA THR A 118 4.25 13.71 32.96
C THR A 118 5.64 14.04 33.50
N SER A 119 6.59 13.12 33.35
CA SER A 119 7.99 13.34 33.73
C SER A 119 8.64 14.44 32.90
N VAL A 120 8.40 14.46 31.58
CA VAL A 120 8.86 15.51 30.68
C VAL A 120 8.19 16.85 31.02
N ALA A 121 6.87 16.88 31.17
CA ALA A 121 6.10 18.09 31.48
C ALA A 121 6.54 18.72 32.80
N SER A 122 6.78 17.91 33.84
CA SER A 122 7.28 18.37 35.14
C SER A 122 8.66 19.03 35.04
N LYS A 123 9.58 18.40 34.28
CA LYS A 123 10.91 18.97 34.03
C LYS A 123 10.82 20.28 33.24
N CYS A 124 9.92 20.37 32.26
CA CYS A 124 9.69 21.59 31.48
C CYS A 124 9.13 22.72 32.35
N LYS A 125 8.11 22.45 33.17
CA LYS A 125 7.50 23.41 34.11
C LYS A 125 8.53 23.95 35.10
N ARG A 126 9.35 23.08 35.71
CA ARG A 126 10.41 23.48 36.66
C ARG A 126 11.41 24.42 36.00
N ARG A 127 11.83 24.12 34.77
CA ARG A 127 12.75 24.94 34.00
C ARG A 127 12.16 26.29 33.61
N TRP A 128 10.88 26.31 33.20
CA TRP A 128 10.18 27.56 32.87
C TRP A 128 10.05 28.47 34.10
N ARG A 129 9.70 27.92 35.27
CA ARG A 129 9.69 28.65 36.54
C ARG A 129 11.05 29.25 36.89
N LEU A 130 12.13 28.47 36.75
CA LEU A 130 13.49 28.95 36.97
C LEU A 130 13.84 30.10 36.02
N ARG A 131 13.58 29.95 34.72
CA ARG A 131 13.84 31.02 33.74
C ARG A 131 13.04 32.29 34.03
N LYS A 132 11.78 32.16 34.45
CA LYS A 132 10.93 33.30 34.83
C LYS A 132 11.48 34.00 36.07
N TYR A 133 11.80 33.26 37.12
CA TYR A 133 12.39 33.78 38.36
C TYR A 133 13.71 34.55 38.11
N PHE A 134 14.60 34.00 37.29
CA PHE A 134 15.88 34.66 36.95
C PHE A 134 15.73 35.87 36.02
N LYS A 135 14.65 35.93 35.23
CA LYS A 135 14.36 37.08 34.37
C LYS A 135 13.74 38.24 35.16
N GLU A 136 13.04 37.93 36.25
CA GLU A 136 12.36 38.91 37.12
C GLU A 136 13.27 39.47 38.22
N ASN A 137 14.30 38.74 38.67
CA ASN A 137 15.15 39.12 39.82
C ASN A 137 16.61 39.52 39.48
N GLY A 138 16.89 39.99 38.26
CA GLY A 138 18.20 40.56 37.89
C GLY A 138 19.24 39.54 37.42
N GLY A 139 19.61 39.64 36.14
CA GLY A 139 20.44 38.67 35.43
C GLY A 139 21.94 38.98 35.43
N GLU A 140 22.64 38.76 36.55
CA GLU A 140 24.12 38.69 36.54
C GLU A 140 24.69 37.29 36.82
N HIS A 141 23.91 36.32 37.30
CA HIS A 141 24.38 34.94 37.52
C HIS A 141 23.85 33.90 36.53
N LEU A 142 23.38 34.32 35.35
CA LEU A 142 22.78 33.40 34.36
C LEU A 142 23.80 32.37 33.84
N LYS A 143 25.09 32.73 33.76
CA LYS A 143 26.15 31.84 33.26
C LYS A 143 26.57 30.78 34.29
N ASP A 144 26.65 31.10 35.58
CA ASP A 144 27.17 30.14 36.57
C ASP A 144 26.13 29.14 37.08
N ALA A 145 24.85 29.52 37.17
CA ALA A 145 23.80 28.64 37.68
C ALA A 145 23.29 27.63 36.63
N THR A 146 23.19 28.03 35.36
CA THR A 146 22.84 27.11 34.27
C THR A 146 24.00 26.18 33.90
N ASN A 147 25.24 26.66 34.05
CA ASN A 147 26.43 25.85 33.83
C ASN A 147 26.66 24.86 34.99
N ASN A 148 26.47 25.24 36.26
CA ASN A 148 26.57 24.29 37.38
C ASN A 148 25.52 23.15 37.35
N TYR A 149 24.33 23.38 36.79
CA TYR A 149 23.32 22.32 36.60
C TYR A 149 23.58 21.45 35.37
N ALA A 150 24.22 22.00 34.33
CA ALA A 150 24.72 21.20 33.20
C ALA A 150 25.90 20.32 33.65
N VAL A 151 26.82 20.87 34.44
CA VAL A 151 28.00 20.18 34.98
C VAL A 151 27.61 19.06 35.95
N ARG A 152 26.64 19.26 36.87
CA ARG A 152 26.19 18.19 37.77
C ARG A 152 25.55 16.98 37.08
N ASN A 153 24.99 17.13 35.87
CA ASN A 153 24.51 16.01 35.05
C ASN A 153 25.60 15.41 34.13
N GLU A 154 26.80 15.99 34.10
CA GLU A 154 27.95 15.54 33.32
C GLU A 154 29.00 14.76 34.14
N ILE A 155 28.91 14.76 35.48
CA ILE A 155 29.81 13.98 36.37
C ILE A 155 29.61 12.45 36.20
N GLY A 156 28.57 12.02 35.48
CA GLY A 156 28.39 10.64 35.02
C GLY A 156 28.42 10.53 33.50
N GLY A 157 29.61 10.61 32.91
CA GLY A 157 29.97 10.12 31.57
C GLY A 157 28.97 10.37 30.43
N THR A 158 29.32 11.31 29.55
CA THR A 158 28.66 11.72 28.29
C THR A 158 27.50 12.72 28.42
N SER A 159 27.70 13.90 27.80
CA SER A 159 26.70 14.95 27.60
C SER A 159 25.36 14.40 27.11
N VAL A 160 24.25 14.97 27.58
CA VAL A 160 22.87 14.63 27.18
C VAL A 160 22.68 14.72 25.64
N ALA A 161 23.45 15.57 24.95
CA ALA A 161 23.47 15.62 23.48
C ALA A 161 23.97 14.32 22.85
N SER A 162 25.02 13.75 23.42
CA SER A 162 25.64 12.52 22.96
C SER A 162 24.78 11.30 23.28
N LYS A 163 24.09 11.29 24.44
CA LYS A 163 23.13 10.23 24.83
C LYS A 163 21.93 10.17 23.88
N SER A 164 21.29 11.33 23.60
CA SER A 164 20.16 11.41 22.68
C SER A 164 20.54 11.02 21.24
N LYS A 165 21.68 11.52 20.72
CA LYS A 165 22.20 11.13 19.38
C LYS A 165 22.49 9.62 19.28
N ARG A 166 23.06 9.00 20.32
CA ARG A 166 23.32 7.55 20.37
C ARG A 166 22.02 6.75 20.35
N ARG A 167 21.00 7.19 21.09
CA ARG A 167 19.67 6.55 21.10
C ARG A 167 19.01 6.63 19.72
N TRP A 168 19.03 7.79 19.06
CA TRP A 168 18.53 7.95 17.69
C TRP A 168 19.22 7.03 16.68
N ARG A 169 20.55 6.84 16.78
CA ARG A 169 21.28 5.89 15.94
C ARG A 169 20.83 4.44 16.18
N ARG A 170 20.61 4.04 17.44
CA ARG A 170 20.10 2.70 17.78
C ARG A 170 18.69 2.47 17.25
N LEU A 171 17.80 3.46 17.37
CA LEU A 171 16.43 3.38 16.85
C LEU A 171 16.40 3.27 15.32
N ARG A 172 17.21 4.09 14.62
CA ARG A 172 17.37 3.96 13.15
C ARG A 172 17.90 2.60 12.74
N LYS A 173 18.87 2.06 13.48
CA LYS A 173 19.41 0.72 13.23
C LYS A 173 18.35 -0.36 13.44
N TYR A 174 17.58 -0.29 14.54
CA TYR A 174 16.50 -1.22 14.84
C TYR A 174 15.42 -1.27 13.74
N PHE A 175 14.96 -0.11 13.25
CA PHE A 175 13.98 -0.06 12.16
C PHE A 175 14.56 -0.54 10.84
N LYS A 176 15.83 -0.22 10.54
CA LYS A 176 16.48 -0.75 9.35
C LYS A 176 16.52 -2.29 9.39
N GLU A 177 16.97 -2.87 10.50
CA GLU A 177 17.09 -4.33 10.66
C GLU A 177 15.73 -5.04 10.65
N ASN A 178 14.71 -4.49 11.31
CA ASN A 178 13.37 -5.12 11.31
C ASN A 178 12.62 -4.91 10.00
N GLY A 179 12.80 -3.75 9.35
CA GLY A 179 12.30 -3.51 8.01
C GLY A 179 12.91 -4.48 7.01
N ASP A 180 14.22 -4.69 7.06
CA ASP A 180 14.92 -5.66 6.20
C ASP A 180 14.42 -7.10 6.44
N LYS A 181 14.18 -7.49 7.70
CA LYS A 181 13.57 -8.80 8.04
C LYS A 181 12.14 -8.94 7.51
N ALA A 182 11.32 -7.90 7.63
CA ALA A 182 9.95 -7.91 7.11
C ALA A 182 9.93 -8.02 5.58
N LYS A 183 10.80 -7.27 4.91
CA LYS A 183 11.02 -7.33 3.46
C LYS A 183 11.45 -8.70 2.97
N GLN A 184 12.35 -9.36 3.70
CA GLN A 184 12.77 -10.73 3.41
C GLN A 184 11.58 -11.70 3.52
N LYS A 185 10.83 -11.62 4.62
CA LYS A 185 9.63 -12.45 4.82
C LYS A 185 8.59 -12.25 3.71
N TYR A 186 8.40 -11.01 3.24
CA TYR A 186 7.51 -10.74 2.11
C TYR A 186 8.03 -11.32 0.81
N SER A 187 9.33 -11.19 0.54
CA SER A 187 9.93 -11.73 -0.68
C SER A 187 9.75 -13.23 -0.75
N GLU A 188 10.00 -13.94 0.34
CA GLU A 188 9.78 -15.39 0.44
C GLU A 188 8.32 -15.76 0.20
N ALA A 189 7.38 -15.09 0.89
CA ALA A 189 5.95 -15.34 0.72
C ALA A 189 5.49 -15.06 -0.73
N ASN A 190 6.00 -14.00 -1.35
CA ASN A 190 5.59 -13.52 -2.67
C ASN A 190 6.20 -14.29 -3.85
N GLY A 191 6.78 -15.47 -3.60
CA GLY A 191 7.24 -16.36 -4.66
C GLY A 191 8.63 -16.01 -5.20
N PHE A 192 9.49 -15.37 -4.40
CA PHE A 192 10.89 -15.10 -4.78
C PHE A 192 11.64 -16.36 -5.21
N LEU A 193 11.49 -17.46 -4.45
CA LEU A 193 12.13 -18.74 -4.77
C LEU A 193 11.65 -19.30 -6.11
N VAL A 194 10.33 -19.28 -6.34
CA VAL A 194 9.73 -19.75 -7.60
C VAL A 194 10.21 -18.92 -8.78
N LEU A 195 10.31 -17.59 -8.61
CA LEU A 195 10.87 -16.71 -9.63
C LEU A 195 12.33 -17.05 -9.91
N GLN A 196 13.17 -17.20 -8.88
CA GLN A 196 14.59 -17.51 -9.02
C GLN A 196 14.84 -18.84 -9.73
N GLU A 197 14.09 -19.88 -9.37
CA GLU A 197 14.13 -21.18 -10.05
C GLU A 197 13.71 -21.05 -11.52
N THR A 198 12.61 -20.33 -11.79
CA THR A 198 12.14 -20.06 -13.15
C THR A 198 13.18 -19.28 -13.97
N MET A 199 13.88 -18.32 -13.34
CA MET A 199 14.98 -17.59 -14.00
C MET A 199 16.14 -18.50 -14.38
N GLY A 200 16.54 -19.39 -13.45
CA GLY A 200 17.58 -20.38 -13.68
C GLY A 200 17.24 -21.33 -14.84
N ARG A 201 16.01 -21.85 -14.85
CA ARG A 201 15.52 -22.77 -15.89
C ARG A 201 15.49 -22.14 -17.29
N LEU A 202 15.12 -20.86 -17.39
CA LEU A 202 14.93 -20.19 -18.69
C LEU A 202 16.16 -19.39 -19.16
N GLY A 203 17.19 -19.24 -18.32
CA GLY A 203 18.38 -18.45 -18.65
C GLY A 203 18.08 -16.97 -18.91
N LYS A 204 16.97 -16.45 -18.37
CA LYS A 204 16.54 -15.05 -18.51
C LYS A 204 16.72 -14.33 -17.17
N THR A 205 16.61 -13.00 -17.16
CA THR A 205 16.61 -12.20 -15.92
C THR A 205 15.41 -11.28 -15.89
N ALA A 206 14.59 -11.32 -14.83
CA ALA A 206 13.61 -10.28 -14.57
C ALA A 206 14.21 -9.24 -13.62
N ARG A 207 13.81 -7.97 -13.76
CA ARG A 207 14.23 -6.96 -12.79
C ARG A 207 13.42 -7.12 -11.51
N ILE A 208 14.13 -7.25 -10.38
CA ILE A 208 13.52 -7.17 -9.06
C ILE A 208 13.68 -5.73 -8.58
N PHE A 209 12.56 -5.05 -8.42
CA PHE A 209 12.48 -3.68 -7.91
C PHE A 209 12.34 -3.70 -6.41
N THR A 210 12.92 -2.69 -5.75
CA THR A 210 12.63 -2.38 -4.35
C THR A 210 11.36 -1.56 -4.22
N GLU A 211 10.69 -1.63 -3.07
CA GLU A 211 9.54 -0.77 -2.78
C GLU A 211 9.86 0.72 -2.97
N ASN A 212 11.08 1.15 -2.62
CA ASN A 212 11.52 2.54 -2.76
C ASN A 212 11.60 2.99 -4.21
N GLU A 213 12.12 2.16 -5.12
CA GLU A 213 12.15 2.46 -6.55
C GLU A 213 10.73 2.59 -7.11
N VAL A 214 9.82 1.69 -6.69
CA VAL A 214 8.42 1.73 -7.12
C VAL A 214 7.72 2.99 -6.58
N LYS A 215 7.95 3.34 -5.31
CA LYS A 215 7.43 4.56 -4.70
C LYS A 215 7.97 5.81 -5.39
N GLU A 216 9.28 5.88 -5.67
CA GLU A 216 9.85 7.02 -6.39
C GLU A 216 9.25 7.14 -7.80
N ALA A 217 9.16 6.03 -8.53
CA ALA A 217 8.64 6.02 -9.89
C ALA A 217 7.17 6.46 -9.97
N THR A 218 6.37 6.18 -8.93
CA THR A 218 4.93 6.49 -8.84
C THR A 218 4.62 7.75 -8.05
N GLU A 219 5.63 8.49 -7.57
CA GLU A 219 5.45 9.63 -6.68
C GLU A 219 4.62 9.27 -5.42
N ASN A 220 4.98 8.13 -4.79
CA ASN A 220 4.26 7.50 -3.67
C ASN A 220 2.82 7.07 -4.00
N TYR A 221 2.60 6.46 -5.17
CA TYR A 221 1.28 6.01 -5.63
C TYR A 221 0.27 7.18 -5.72
N ASP A 222 0.74 8.34 -6.18
CA ASP A 222 -0.08 9.54 -6.32
C ASP A 222 -1.31 9.27 -7.20
N GLY A 223 -2.47 9.79 -6.76
CA GLY A 223 -3.75 9.57 -7.43
C GLY A 223 -3.78 10.08 -8.87
N SER A 224 -3.03 11.14 -9.21
CA SER A 224 -2.91 11.67 -10.56
C SER A 224 -2.16 10.75 -11.52
N LYS A 225 -1.36 9.82 -11.00
CA LYS A 225 -0.65 8.81 -11.79
C LYS A 225 -1.49 7.56 -12.06
N LYS A 226 -2.67 7.44 -11.46
CA LYS A 226 -3.56 6.30 -11.67
C LYS A 226 -3.98 6.23 -13.15
N VAL A 227 -3.73 5.09 -13.78
CA VAL A 227 -4.12 4.85 -15.19
C VAL A 227 -5.31 3.92 -15.31
N GLY A 228 -5.59 3.11 -14.29
CA GLY A 228 -6.73 2.21 -14.29
C GLY A 228 -6.92 1.54 -12.94
N GLU A 229 -8.13 1.06 -12.69
CA GLU A 229 -8.49 0.33 -11.49
C GLU A 229 -9.39 -0.83 -11.85
N GLY A 230 -8.94 -2.04 -11.53
CA GLY A 230 -9.70 -3.27 -11.78
C GLY A 230 -10.05 -4.00 -10.48
N ARG A 231 -10.66 -5.17 -10.64
CA ARG A 231 -10.93 -6.10 -9.53
C ARG A 231 -9.67 -6.50 -8.76
N TYR A 232 -8.56 -6.64 -9.49
CA TYR A 232 -7.33 -7.25 -8.98
C TYR A 232 -6.28 -6.25 -8.52
N GLY A 233 -6.47 -4.94 -8.75
CA GLY A 233 -5.45 -3.96 -8.45
C GLY A 233 -5.75 -2.57 -8.97
N ILE A 234 -4.86 -1.66 -8.62
CA ILE A 234 -4.76 -0.31 -9.18
C ILE A 234 -3.47 -0.26 -10.00
N VAL A 235 -3.56 0.30 -11.21
CA VAL A 235 -2.40 0.49 -12.08
C VAL A 235 -2.01 1.96 -12.05
N TYR A 236 -0.74 2.22 -11.81
CA TYR A 236 -0.14 3.54 -11.77
C TYR A 236 0.86 3.69 -12.92
N LYS A 237 0.92 4.90 -13.48
CA LYS A 237 2.00 5.32 -14.37
C LYS A 237 3.25 5.58 -13.55
N GLY A 238 4.32 4.87 -13.88
CA GLY A 238 5.65 5.06 -13.30
C GLY A 238 6.62 5.74 -14.26
N ILE A 239 7.54 6.54 -13.73
CA ILE A 239 8.72 7.01 -14.47
C ILE A 239 9.96 6.53 -13.74
N LEU A 240 10.66 5.58 -14.36
CA LEU A 240 11.92 5.07 -13.84
C LEU A 240 13.09 5.83 -14.47
N LYS A 241 13.96 6.38 -13.63
CA LYS A 241 15.22 7.00 -14.07
C LYS A 241 16.28 5.90 -14.21
N VAL A 242 16.85 5.76 -15.40
CA VAL A 242 17.95 4.81 -15.69
C VAL A 242 19.08 5.62 -16.31
N GLY A 243 20.06 6.01 -15.48
CA GLY A 243 21.04 7.03 -15.85
C GLY A 243 20.35 8.35 -16.20
N GLU A 244 20.64 8.90 -17.37
CA GLU A 244 20.00 10.12 -17.89
C GLU A 244 18.65 9.85 -18.58
N SER A 245 18.34 8.59 -18.89
CA SER A 245 17.11 8.21 -19.60
C SER A 245 15.93 8.01 -18.66
N LYS A 246 14.72 8.31 -19.17
CA LYS A 246 13.44 8.09 -18.46
C LYS A 246 12.64 6.99 -19.15
N GLN A 247 12.41 5.89 -18.45
CA GLN A 247 11.55 4.80 -18.92
C GLN A 247 10.16 4.94 -18.30
N ARG A 248 9.11 4.92 -19.13
CA ARG A 248 7.71 4.93 -18.67
C ARG A 248 7.23 3.50 -18.43
N LEU A 249 6.56 3.27 -17.30
CA LEU A 249 6.14 1.96 -16.84
C LEU A 249 4.67 1.98 -16.41
N ALA A 250 4.03 0.82 -16.46
CA ALA A 250 2.76 0.57 -15.79
C ALA A 250 3.02 -0.31 -14.56
N ILE A 251 2.64 0.19 -13.38
CA ILE A 251 2.91 -0.42 -12.08
C ILE A 251 1.58 -0.87 -11.48
N LYS A 252 1.34 -2.18 -11.48
CA LYS A 252 0.11 -2.79 -10.99
C LYS A 252 0.29 -3.20 -9.53
N LYS A 253 -0.39 -2.48 -8.65
CA LYS A 253 -0.43 -2.73 -7.21
C LYS A 253 -1.73 -3.46 -6.85
N SER A 254 -1.61 -4.62 -6.23
CA SER A 254 -2.78 -5.42 -5.81
C SER A 254 -3.61 -4.69 -4.75
N LYS A 255 -4.94 -4.73 -4.87
CA LYS A 255 -5.85 -4.15 -3.87
C LYS A 255 -5.84 -4.95 -2.57
N VAL A 256 -5.96 -4.27 -1.44
CA VAL A 256 -6.32 -4.89 -0.17
C VAL A 256 -7.84 -5.02 -0.15
N LYS A 257 -8.38 -6.22 -0.38
CA LYS A 257 -9.80 -6.47 -0.07
C LYS A 257 -9.95 -6.38 1.46
N VAL A 258 -10.58 -5.31 1.91
CA VAL A 258 -11.23 -5.28 3.22
C VAL A 258 -12.60 -5.91 3.00
N GLN A 259 -12.74 -7.21 3.26
CA GLN A 259 -14.07 -7.75 3.55
C GLN A 259 -14.38 -7.39 5.00
N ILE A 260 -15.21 -6.37 5.19
CA ILE A 260 -16.06 -6.27 6.38
C ILE A 260 -17.46 -6.56 5.85
N ASP A 261 -17.77 -7.85 5.68
CA ASP A 261 -19.17 -8.27 5.63
C ASP A 261 -19.48 -8.78 7.04
N GLN A 262 -20.31 -8.04 7.76
CA GLN A 262 -20.70 -8.36 9.14
C GLN A 262 -21.61 -9.59 9.26
N ASN A 263 -21.92 -10.32 8.17
CA ASN A 263 -22.92 -11.39 8.20
C ASN A 263 -22.58 -12.69 7.45
N GLU A 264 -21.34 -12.95 7.07
CA GLU A 264 -20.95 -14.29 6.57
C GLU A 264 -19.82 -14.88 7.41
N ILE A 265 -20.22 -15.60 8.45
CA ILE A 265 -19.40 -16.66 9.04
C ILE A 265 -19.37 -17.79 8.00
N THR A 266 -18.39 -17.80 7.09
CA THR A 266 -17.64 -18.99 6.60
C THR A 266 -16.98 -18.73 5.24
N SER A 267 -15.75 -18.24 5.25
CA SER A 267 -14.64 -18.89 4.52
C SER A 267 -13.32 -18.36 5.09
N PRO A 268 -12.25 -19.18 5.17
CA PRO A 268 -11.02 -18.78 5.85
C PRO A 268 -10.42 -17.55 5.15
N VAL A 269 -10.14 -16.51 5.94
CA VAL A 269 -9.44 -15.29 5.49
C VAL A 269 -8.07 -15.62 4.83
N ASP A 270 -7.55 -16.81 5.10
CA ASP A 270 -6.33 -17.36 4.50
C ASP A 270 -6.51 -17.81 3.04
N ASP A 271 -7.68 -18.32 2.64
CA ASP A 271 -7.94 -18.76 1.26
C ASP A 271 -8.00 -17.57 0.28
N LEU A 272 -8.56 -16.43 0.70
CA LEU A 272 -8.62 -15.23 -0.14
C LEU A 272 -7.27 -14.52 -0.29
N LYS A 273 -6.42 -14.57 0.74
CA LYS A 273 -5.02 -14.11 0.67
C LYS A 273 -4.20 -15.00 -0.24
N GLN A 274 -4.35 -16.31 -0.08
CA GLN A 274 -3.64 -17.32 -0.88
C GLN A 274 -4.03 -17.23 -2.36
N THR A 275 -5.32 -17.07 -2.69
CA THR A 275 -5.77 -16.94 -4.08
C THR A 275 -5.25 -15.67 -4.78
N THR A 276 -5.13 -14.54 -4.08
CA THR A 276 -4.61 -13.30 -4.69
C THR A 276 -3.10 -13.43 -4.98
N GLN A 277 -2.36 -14.04 -4.06
CA GLN A 277 -0.93 -14.27 -4.22
C GLN A 277 -0.63 -15.32 -5.29
N GLN A 278 -1.40 -16.41 -5.33
CA GLN A 278 -1.31 -17.42 -6.39
C GLN A 278 -1.57 -16.82 -7.77
N ARG A 279 -2.60 -15.98 -7.94
CA ARG A 279 -2.86 -15.28 -9.21
C ARG A 279 -1.69 -14.38 -9.63
N PHE A 280 -1.07 -13.68 -8.68
CA PHE A 280 0.12 -12.89 -8.94
C PHE A 280 1.29 -13.78 -9.43
N ILE A 281 1.56 -14.88 -8.71
CA ILE A 281 2.64 -15.80 -9.05
C ILE A 281 2.38 -16.40 -10.44
N LYS A 282 1.15 -16.81 -10.74
CA LYS A 282 0.75 -17.27 -12.08
C LYS A 282 0.98 -16.21 -13.15
N GLU A 283 0.50 -14.99 -12.95
CA GLU A 283 0.69 -13.88 -13.91
C GLU A 283 2.19 -13.60 -14.15
N MET A 284 2.98 -13.59 -13.08
CA MET A 284 4.43 -13.41 -13.14
C MET A 284 5.12 -14.52 -13.93
N ILE A 285 4.83 -15.79 -13.62
CA ILE A 285 5.43 -16.95 -14.29
C ILE A 285 5.03 -17.03 -15.76
N ALA A 286 3.76 -16.78 -16.07
CA ALA A 286 3.25 -16.76 -17.43
C ALA A 286 4.00 -15.72 -18.27
N LEU A 287 3.98 -14.47 -17.82
CA LEU A 287 4.55 -13.36 -18.58
C LEU A 287 6.07 -13.34 -18.60
N TYR A 288 6.73 -13.97 -17.63
CA TYR A 288 8.17 -14.13 -17.66
C TYR A 288 8.64 -15.11 -18.75
N GLN A 289 7.82 -16.13 -19.04
CA GLN A 289 8.08 -17.10 -20.11
C GLN A 289 7.80 -16.52 -21.50
N ILE A 290 6.76 -15.71 -21.61
CA ILE A 290 6.24 -15.18 -22.87
C ILE A 290 6.97 -13.91 -23.32
N ARG A 291 7.36 -13.86 -24.59
CA ARG A 291 7.79 -12.62 -25.25
C ARG A 291 7.24 -12.58 -26.67
N HIS A 292 6.20 -11.78 -26.89
CA HIS A 292 5.54 -11.63 -28.17
C HIS A 292 5.18 -10.17 -28.44
N LYS A 293 5.15 -9.73 -29.71
CA LYS A 293 4.88 -8.32 -30.09
C LYS A 293 3.47 -7.87 -29.67
N ASN A 294 2.50 -8.81 -29.65
CA ASN A 294 1.09 -8.58 -29.28
C ASN A 294 0.75 -9.06 -27.86
N ILE A 295 1.75 -9.18 -26.97
CA ILE A 295 1.53 -9.47 -25.55
C ILE A 295 2.25 -8.39 -24.74
N VAL A 296 1.60 -7.88 -23.70
CA VAL A 296 2.17 -6.81 -22.88
C VAL A 296 3.46 -7.30 -22.22
N ARG A 297 4.54 -6.55 -22.45
CA ARG A 297 5.85 -6.92 -21.95
C ARG A 297 5.95 -6.72 -20.44
N PHE A 298 6.21 -7.82 -19.75
CA PHE A 298 6.63 -7.80 -18.35
C PHE A 298 8.06 -7.24 -18.23
N VAL A 299 8.23 -6.29 -17.31
CA VAL A 299 9.52 -5.64 -17.05
C VAL A 299 10.15 -6.19 -15.78
N GLY A 300 9.34 -6.49 -14.77
CA GLY A 300 9.81 -7.01 -13.49
C GLY A 300 8.76 -6.93 -12.40
N CYS A 301 9.18 -7.20 -11.18
CA CYS A 301 8.29 -7.21 -10.02
C CYS A 301 8.97 -6.64 -8.78
N CYS A 302 8.17 -6.24 -7.80
CA CYS A 302 8.61 -5.88 -6.46
C CYS A 302 7.97 -6.85 -5.47
N LEU A 303 8.81 -7.59 -4.76
CA LEU A 303 8.42 -8.69 -3.87
C LEU A 303 8.64 -8.36 -2.39
N ASP A 304 9.35 -7.27 -2.07
CA ASP A 304 9.67 -6.85 -0.70
C ASP A 304 8.53 -6.09 0.00
N THR A 305 7.32 -6.15 -0.57
CA THR A 305 6.11 -5.49 -0.07
C THR A 305 5.07 -6.48 0.44
N ALA A 306 4.20 -6.04 1.35
CA ALA A 306 3.15 -6.90 1.93
C ALA A 306 2.26 -7.60 0.90
N LYS A 307 2.00 -6.94 -0.22
CA LYS A 307 1.46 -7.55 -1.44
C LYS A 307 2.42 -7.28 -2.58
N PRO A 308 2.62 -8.23 -3.48
CA PRO A 308 3.58 -8.06 -4.54
C PRO A 308 3.03 -7.14 -5.64
N ILE A 309 3.96 -6.52 -6.37
CA ILE A 309 3.69 -5.49 -7.38
C ILE A 309 4.29 -5.94 -8.71
N LEU A 310 3.51 -5.87 -9.79
CA LEU A 310 3.97 -6.19 -11.15
C LEU A 310 4.27 -4.90 -11.91
N VAL A 311 5.34 -4.93 -12.70
CA VAL A 311 5.83 -3.81 -13.50
C VAL A 311 5.85 -4.22 -14.97
N TYR A 312 5.20 -3.42 -15.80
CA TYR A 312 5.06 -3.65 -17.24
C TYR A 312 5.52 -2.43 -18.04
N GLU A 313 5.63 -2.61 -19.35
CA GLU A 313 5.62 -1.47 -20.26
C GLU A 313 4.31 -0.67 -20.16
N LEU A 314 4.40 0.64 -20.35
CA LEU A 314 3.21 1.50 -20.33
C LEU A 314 2.53 1.52 -21.70
N MET A 315 1.26 1.12 -21.73
CA MET A 315 0.41 1.17 -22.93
C MET A 315 -0.27 2.55 -23.01
N ARG A 316 0.21 3.39 -23.94
CA ARG A 316 -0.10 4.83 -23.94
C ARG A 316 -1.52 5.17 -24.37
N ARG A 317 -2.19 4.28 -25.09
CA ARG A 317 -3.57 4.49 -25.55
C ARG A 317 -4.60 3.83 -24.64
N GLY A 318 -4.20 3.22 -23.53
CA GLY A 318 -5.15 2.58 -22.61
C GLY A 318 -5.73 1.29 -23.17
N THR A 319 -6.93 0.93 -22.70
CA THR A 319 -7.63 -0.30 -23.07
C THR A 319 -8.42 -0.14 -24.37
N LEU A 320 -8.65 -1.23 -25.09
CA LEU A 320 -9.56 -1.24 -26.24
C LEU A 320 -10.99 -0.90 -25.82
N TYR A 321 -11.41 -1.33 -24.63
CA TYR A 321 -12.71 -1.02 -24.04
C TYR A 321 -12.98 0.50 -24.03
N GLU A 322 -12.02 1.30 -23.57
CA GLU A 322 -12.13 2.77 -23.57
C GLU A 322 -12.38 3.34 -24.98
N HIS A 323 -11.75 2.78 -26.03
CA HIS A 323 -11.93 3.28 -27.40
C HIS A 323 -13.22 2.82 -28.08
N ILE A 324 -13.87 1.79 -27.55
CA ILE A 324 -15.15 1.28 -28.09
C ILE A 324 -16.32 1.95 -27.36
N HIS A 325 -16.26 2.04 -26.03
CA HIS A 325 -17.42 2.33 -25.18
C HIS A 325 -17.36 3.72 -24.51
N GLU A 326 -16.19 4.26 -24.19
CA GLU A 326 -16.07 5.54 -23.50
C GLU A 326 -16.10 6.72 -24.49
N LYS A 327 -17.32 7.15 -24.83
CA LYS A 327 -17.59 8.25 -25.78
C LYS A 327 -17.30 9.65 -25.21
N GLU A 328 -17.14 9.78 -23.89
CA GLU A 328 -16.93 11.07 -23.23
C GLU A 328 -15.45 11.33 -22.96
N GLY A 329 -14.83 12.14 -23.83
CA GLY A 329 -13.70 12.99 -23.44
C GLY A 329 -12.37 12.81 -24.20
N LYS A 330 -12.12 11.68 -24.88
CA LYS A 330 -10.81 11.45 -25.55
C LYS A 330 -10.85 11.19 -27.05
N ASN A 331 -11.91 10.60 -27.61
CA ASN A 331 -12.08 10.42 -29.05
C ASN A 331 -13.58 10.36 -29.41
N PRO A 332 -14.16 11.42 -29.97
CA PRO A 332 -15.59 11.44 -30.31
C PRO A 332 -15.97 10.60 -31.54
N SER A 333 -14.99 10.00 -32.23
CA SER A 333 -15.21 9.24 -33.45
C SER A 333 -14.99 7.73 -33.22
N PRO A 334 -15.86 6.86 -33.78
CA PRO A 334 -15.64 5.42 -33.74
C PRO A 334 -14.30 5.04 -34.35
N LEU A 335 -13.66 3.99 -33.84
CA LEU A 335 -12.42 3.46 -34.43
C LEU A 335 -12.64 3.17 -35.93
N PRO A 336 -11.73 3.59 -36.83
CA PRO A 336 -11.82 3.24 -38.25
C PRO A 336 -11.79 1.73 -38.46
N LEU A 337 -12.54 1.22 -39.44
CA LEU A 337 -12.65 -0.22 -39.73
C LEU A 337 -11.27 -0.88 -39.89
N ALA A 338 -10.37 -0.26 -40.65
CA ALA A 338 -9.00 -0.76 -40.84
C ALA A 338 -8.25 -0.98 -39.51
N ARG A 339 -8.48 -0.10 -38.53
CA ARG A 339 -7.86 -0.20 -37.21
C ARG A 339 -8.51 -1.31 -36.38
N ARG A 340 -9.84 -1.48 -36.47
CA ARG A 340 -10.54 -2.58 -35.80
C ARG A 340 -10.06 -3.94 -36.32
N LEU A 341 -9.94 -4.07 -37.64
CA LEU A 341 -9.40 -5.29 -38.28
C LEU A 341 -7.96 -5.56 -37.88
N LYS A 342 -7.10 -4.54 -37.82
CA LYS A 342 -5.72 -4.66 -37.32
C LYS A 342 -5.72 -5.20 -35.88
N ILE A 343 -6.48 -4.58 -34.99
CA ILE A 343 -6.56 -4.96 -33.57
C ILE A 343 -7.07 -6.40 -33.40
N ALA A 344 -8.09 -6.80 -34.18
CA ALA A 344 -8.61 -8.16 -34.19
C ALA A 344 -7.54 -9.17 -34.63
N ALA A 345 -6.85 -8.91 -35.74
CA ALA A 345 -5.80 -9.77 -36.25
C ALA A 345 -4.63 -9.92 -35.26
N GLU A 346 -4.17 -8.82 -34.67
CA GLU A 346 -3.09 -8.81 -33.68
C GLU A 346 -3.47 -9.53 -32.38
N THR A 347 -4.74 -9.44 -31.97
CA THR A 347 -5.25 -10.19 -30.81
C THR A 347 -5.33 -11.68 -31.11
N ALA A 348 -5.78 -12.06 -32.32
CA ALA A 348 -5.79 -13.46 -32.75
C ALA A 348 -4.37 -14.03 -32.83
N GLU A 349 -3.39 -13.27 -33.32
CA GLU A 349 -1.98 -13.65 -33.35
C GLU A 349 -1.43 -13.89 -31.93
N ALA A 350 -1.79 -13.04 -30.96
CA ALA A 350 -1.43 -13.26 -29.56
C ALA A 350 -2.02 -14.56 -28.99
N LEU A 351 -3.29 -14.86 -29.27
CA LEU A 351 -3.96 -16.08 -28.78
C LEU A 351 -3.39 -17.34 -29.44
N ALA A 352 -3.18 -17.32 -30.76
CA ALA A 352 -2.57 -18.42 -31.48
C ALA A 352 -1.18 -18.75 -30.91
N PHE A 353 -0.37 -17.71 -30.65
CA PHE A 353 0.94 -17.85 -30.03
C PHE A 353 0.85 -18.52 -28.65
N LEU A 354 -0.08 -18.11 -27.80
CA LEU A 354 -0.27 -18.69 -26.45
C LEU A 354 -0.75 -20.15 -26.48
N HIS A 355 -1.56 -20.51 -27.46
CA HIS A 355 -2.14 -21.85 -27.56
C HIS A 355 -1.20 -22.86 -28.19
N HIS A 356 -0.33 -22.45 -29.12
CA HIS A 356 0.44 -23.38 -29.96
C HIS A 356 1.95 -23.13 -29.98
N ASP A 357 2.39 -21.87 -29.84
CA ASP A 357 3.79 -21.49 -30.08
C ASP A 357 4.59 -21.23 -28.79
N THR A 358 3.94 -21.38 -27.64
CA THR A 358 4.63 -21.44 -26.35
C THR A 358 5.06 -22.88 -26.07
N GLY A 359 6.30 -23.10 -25.60
CA GLY A 359 6.80 -24.43 -25.23
C GLY A 359 6.03 -25.14 -24.09
N MET A 360 4.99 -24.51 -23.58
CA MET A 360 3.96 -25.02 -22.67
C MET A 360 2.66 -24.34 -23.08
N GLN A 361 1.57 -25.08 -23.29
CA GLN A 361 0.28 -24.51 -23.68
C GLN A 361 -0.22 -23.54 -22.58
N ILE A 362 -0.61 -22.33 -22.97
CA ILE A 362 -1.14 -21.30 -22.06
C ILE A 362 -2.55 -20.91 -22.50
N ILE A 363 -3.52 -21.10 -21.62
CA ILE A 363 -4.91 -20.66 -21.85
C ILE A 363 -5.13 -19.38 -21.05
N HIS A 364 -5.56 -18.30 -21.70
CA HIS A 364 -5.64 -16.99 -21.09
C HIS A 364 -6.78 -16.90 -20.05
N CYS A 365 -7.96 -17.43 -20.38
CA CYS A 365 -9.17 -17.50 -19.54
C CYS A 365 -9.81 -16.17 -19.12
N ASP A 366 -9.38 -15.03 -19.67
CA ASP A 366 -9.94 -13.71 -19.36
C ASP A 366 -9.82 -12.75 -20.56
N VAL A 367 -10.06 -13.26 -21.77
CA VAL A 367 -10.02 -12.45 -23.00
C VAL A 367 -11.23 -11.51 -23.01
N LYS A 368 -10.98 -10.20 -23.08
CA LYS A 368 -12.00 -9.14 -23.16
C LYS A 368 -11.36 -7.84 -23.63
N THR A 369 -12.18 -6.90 -24.11
CA THR A 369 -11.74 -5.57 -24.57
C THR A 369 -10.97 -4.78 -23.50
N ALA A 370 -11.30 -4.95 -22.22
CA ALA A 370 -10.57 -4.32 -21.10
C ALA A 370 -9.15 -4.90 -20.87
N ASN A 371 -8.86 -6.09 -21.38
CA ASN A 371 -7.55 -6.74 -21.25
C ASN A 371 -6.71 -6.63 -22.53
N ILE A 372 -7.24 -6.02 -23.59
CA ILE A 372 -6.51 -5.70 -24.82
C ILE A 372 -6.06 -4.25 -24.73
N LEU A 373 -4.75 -4.00 -24.61
CA LEU A 373 -4.18 -2.67 -24.47
C LEU A 373 -3.58 -2.18 -25.78
N LEU A 374 -3.51 -0.86 -25.96
CA LEU A 374 -3.05 -0.23 -27.19
C LEU A 374 -1.81 0.63 -26.95
N ASP A 375 -0.77 0.41 -27.76
CA ASP A 375 0.46 1.22 -27.72
C ASP A 375 0.30 2.53 -28.51
N GLU A 376 1.37 3.32 -28.60
CA GLU A 376 1.34 4.60 -29.35
C GLU A 376 1.05 4.44 -30.85
N ASN A 377 1.35 3.28 -31.43
CA ASN A 377 1.17 2.93 -32.84
C ASN A 377 -0.13 2.14 -33.10
N TRP A 378 -1.04 2.08 -32.13
CA TRP A 378 -2.28 1.29 -32.19
C TRP A 378 -2.01 -0.21 -32.42
N THR A 379 -0.89 -0.72 -31.91
CA THR A 379 -0.63 -2.15 -31.83
C THR A 379 -1.38 -2.70 -30.62
N ALA A 380 -2.19 -3.74 -30.84
CA ALA A 380 -2.88 -4.46 -29.78
C ALA A 380 -1.92 -5.38 -29.03
N LYS A 381 -1.99 -5.32 -27.70
CA LYS A 381 -1.28 -6.22 -26.80
C LYS A 381 -2.19 -6.80 -25.74
N LEU A 382 -2.22 -8.12 -25.66
CA LEU A 382 -3.01 -8.84 -24.66
C LEU A 382 -2.34 -8.77 -23.27
N SER A 383 -3.16 -8.60 -22.24
CA SER A 383 -2.76 -8.44 -20.83
C SER A 383 -3.73 -9.19 -19.92
N GLY A 384 -3.44 -9.27 -18.61
CA GLY A 384 -4.39 -9.83 -17.64
C GLY A 384 -4.26 -11.33 -17.41
N PHE A 385 -3.03 -11.84 -17.33
CA PHE A 385 -2.73 -13.28 -17.19
C PHE A 385 -2.95 -13.86 -15.77
N GLY A 386 -3.58 -13.10 -14.87
CA GLY A 386 -3.83 -13.55 -13.49
C GLY A 386 -4.83 -14.69 -13.37
N ALA A 387 -5.60 -14.98 -14.43
CA ALA A 387 -6.54 -16.10 -14.51
C ALA A 387 -6.05 -17.25 -15.41
N SER A 388 -4.86 -17.14 -15.99
CA SER A 388 -4.37 -18.08 -16.99
C SER A 388 -4.03 -19.45 -16.40
N ARG A 389 -4.22 -20.49 -17.22
CA ARG A 389 -3.82 -21.87 -16.93
C ARG A 389 -2.49 -22.18 -17.63
N LEU A 390 -1.56 -22.81 -16.91
CA LEU A 390 -0.19 -23.04 -17.35
C LEU A 390 0.12 -24.53 -17.41
N GLY A 391 0.19 -25.11 -18.62
CA GLY A 391 0.63 -26.48 -18.82
C GLY A 391 -0.33 -27.56 -18.29
N PRO A 392 0.02 -28.85 -18.47
CA PRO A 392 -0.91 -29.98 -18.25
C PRO A 392 -1.44 -30.08 -16.81
N GLU A 393 -0.61 -29.81 -15.79
CA GLU A 393 -1.00 -29.94 -14.38
C GLU A 393 -2.13 -28.99 -13.97
N ASP A 394 -2.14 -27.75 -14.49
CA ASP A 394 -3.24 -26.79 -14.25
C ASP A 394 -4.48 -27.16 -15.09
N LEU A 395 -4.30 -27.83 -16.24
CA LEU A 395 -5.35 -28.23 -17.17
C LEU A 395 -6.10 -29.49 -16.73
N ASP A 396 -5.42 -30.41 -16.03
CA ASP A 396 -5.97 -31.66 -15.52
C ASP A 396 -6.76 -31.50 -14.19
N SER A 397 -6.76 -30.29 -13.62
CA SER A 397 -7.60 -29.99 -12.46
C SER A 397 -9.09 -30.15 -12.84
N LYS A 398 -9.88 -30.85 -12.01
CA LYS A 398 -11.25 -31.38 -12.24
C LYS A 398 -12.33 -30.39 -12.80
N SER A 399 -11.99 -29.13 -13.06
CA SER A 399 -12.78 -28.16 -13.84
C SER A 399 -12.43 -28.27 -15.33
N ASN A 400 -12.92 -29.34 -15.96
CA ASN A 400 -12.70 -29.72 -17.36
C ASN A 400 -13.45 -28.82 -18.37
N THR A 401 -13.80 -27.57 -18.02
CA THR A 401 -14.68 -26.71 -18.83
C THR A 401 -13.96 -25.58 -19.55
N LEU A 402 -12.76 -25.20 -19.13
CA LEU A 402 -12.01 -24.10 -19.74
C LEU A 402 -10.85 -24.63 -20.58
N THR A 403 -10.97 -24.48 -21.90
CA THR A 403 -10.01 -24.92 -22.91
C THR A 403 -9.61 -23.73 -23.79
N GLU A 404 -8.71 -23.95 -24.76
CA GLU A 404 -8.43 -23.00 -25.84
C GLU A 404 -9.72 -22.49 -26.53
N LYS A 405 -10.77 -23.33 -26.59
CA LYS A 405 -12.07 -22.95 -27.18
C LYS A 405 -12.80 -21.90 -26.35
N SER A 406 -12.55 -21.83 -25.04
CA SER A 406 -13.08 -20.79 -24.19
C SER A 406 -12.48 -19.43 -24.54
N ASP A 407 -11.17 -19.36 -24.81
CA ASP A 407 -10.52 -18.14 -25.29
C ASP A 407 -11.05 -17.73 -26.68
N VAL A 408 -11.28 -18.70 -27.57
CA VAL A 408 -11.87 -18.45 -28.90
C VAL A 408 -13.29 -17.89 -28.78
N HIS A 409 -14.12 -18.44 -27.89
CA HIS A 409 -15.46 -17.92 -27.62
C HIS A 409 -15.40 -16.48 -27.10
N SER A 410 -14.56 -16.21 -26.10
CA SER A 410 -14.35 -14.86 -25.56
C SER A 410 -13.80 -13.88 -26.61
N PHE A 411 -12.95 -14.35 -27.52
CA PHE A 411 -12.50 -13.55 -28.66
C PHE A 411 -13.64 -13.24 -29.64
N GLY A 412 -14.57 -14.17 -29.85
CA GLY A 412 -15.81 -13.91 -30.60
C GLY A 412 -16.64 -12.77 -30.03
N VAL A 413 -16.73 -12.67 -28.70
CA VAL A 413 -17.37 -11.53 -28.02
C VAL A 413 -16.63 -10.22 -28.30
N VAL A 414 -15.30 -10.22 -28.24
CA VAL A 414 -14.48 -9.05 -28.60
C VAL A 414 -14.72 -8.61 -30.05
N LEU A 415 -14.86 -9.55 -30.99
CA LEU A 415 -15.19 -9.25 -32.39
C LEU A 415 -16.58 -8.63 -32.52
N ALA A 416 -17.55 -9.10 -31.76
CA ALA A 416 -18.90 -8.53 -31.72
C ALA A 416 -18.86 -7.07 -31.21
N GLU A 417 -18.16 -6.81 -30.10
CA GLU A 417 -17.96 -5.45 -29.57
C GLU A 417 -17.27 -4.53 -30.60
N LEU A 418 -16.24 -5.02 -31.29
CA LEU A 418 -15.55 -4.27 -32.35
C LEU A 418 -16.48 -3.97 -33.53
N LEU A 419 -17.42 -4.84 -33.85
CA LEU A 419 -18.37 -4.65 -34.94
C LEU A 419 -19.45 -3.63 -34.56
N THR A 420 -20.09 -3.82 -33.40
CA THR A 420 -21.31 -3.10 -33.01
C THR A 420 -21.02 -1.82 -32.23
N GLY A 421 -19.91 -1.76 -31.50
CA GLY A 421 -19.65 -0.72 -30.52
C GLY A 421 -20.60 -0.78 -29.31
N LEU A 422 -21.19 -1.95 -29.04
CA LEU A 422 -22.10 -2.20 -27.92
C LEU A 422 -21.47 -3.15 -26.91
N GLU A 423 -21.82 -2.99 -25.64
CA GLU A 423 -21.42 -3.93 -24.60
C GLU A 423 -22.08 -5.30 -24.82
N PRO A 424 -21.39 -6.41 -24.50
CA PRO A 424 -21.88 -7.79 -24.67
C PRO A 424 -23.15 -8.16 -23.91
#